data_AF-A0A6N2YSP7-F1
#
_entry.id   AF-A0A6N2YSP7-F1
#
_cell.length_a   1.000
_cell.length_b   1.000
_cell.length_c   1.000
_cell.angle_alpha   90.00
_cell.angle_beta   90.00
_cell.angle_gamma   90.00
#
_symmetry.space_group_name_H-M   'P 1'
#
loop_
_entity.id
_entity.type
_entity.pdbx_description
1 polymer ?
#
loop_
_entity_poly.entity_id
_entity_poly.type
_entity_poly.pdbx_seq_one_letter_code
_entity_poly.pdbx_strand_id
1 'polypeptide(L)'
;MDGTSINNEKLINDVENNLSRNEIQIEENQINNSDIKVYEKELSFSTIKIYVLKLGNDYNITISGGDNPHIGTSVLAIPRPSLTGDESISATSSVMNMVGHKDEQICRYLAEKVCINKNAVVLCSGGFHVYNISKDGINEVLQAVKELAVMI
;
A
#
# COMPACT_ATOMS: atom_id res chain seq x y z
N MET A 1 31.26 -46.92 29.66
CA MET A 1 30.15 -46.08 29.16
C MET A 1 30.42 -44.67 29.64
N ASP A 2 31.38 -44.02 29.00
CA ASP A 2 31.71 -42.62 29.18
C ASP A 2 30.68 -41.80 28.40
N GLY A 3 29.63 -41.37 29.11
CA GLY A 3 28.68 -40.41 28.57
C GLY A 3 29.44 -39.15 28.19
N THR A 4 29.62 -38.96 26.89
CA THR A 4 30.17 -37.74 26.33
C THR A 4 29.10 -36.66 26.55
N SER A 5 29.18 -36.00 27.69
CA SER A 5 28.46 -34.75 27.90
C SER A 5 28.93 -33.82 26.79
N ILE A 6 28.00 -33.45 25.90
CA ILE A 6 28.28 -32.41 24.93
C ILE A 6 28.54 -31.17 25.77
N ASN A 7 29.81 -30.75 25.82
CA ASN A 7 30.22 -29.59 26.59
C ASN A 7 29.36 -28.41 26.13
N ASN A 8 28.72 -27.69 27.07
CA ASN A 8 27.79 -26.61 26.76
C ASN A 8 28.43 -25.57 25.82
N GLU A 9 29.74 -25.33 25.95
CA GLU A 9 30.51 -24.48 25.04
C GLU A 9 30.48 -24.95 23.59
N LYS A 10 30.50 -26.27 23.34
CA LYS A 10 30.47 -26.82 21.98
C LYS A 10 29.08 -26.65 21.36
N LEU A 11 28.02 -26.84 22.16
CA LEU A 11 26.65 -26.61 21.71
C LEU A 11 26.38 -25.13 21.46
N ILE A 12 26.89 -24.24 22.32
CA ILE A 12 26.82 -22.78 22.16
C ILE A 12 27.57 -22.37 20.89
N ASN A 13 28.79 -22.87 20.69
CA ASN A 13 29.58 -22.58 19.48
C ASN A 13 28.90 -23.11 18.21
N ASP A 14 28.26 -24.28 18.24
CA ASP A 14 27.54 -24.83 17.09
C ASP A 14 26.28 -24.00 16.77
N VAL A 15 25.60 -23.44 17.77
CA VAL A 15 24.46 -22.54 17.59
C VAL A 15 24.90 -21.16 17.06
N GLU A 16 25.95 -20.57 17.65
CA GLU A 16 26.52 -19.29 17.20
C GLU A 16 27.07 -19.37 15.77
N ASN A 17 27.76 -20.47 15.42
CA ASN A 17 28.26 -20.68 14.07
C ASN A 17 27.13 -20.86 13.04
N ASN A 18 26.01 -21.50 13.41
CA ASN A 18 24.86 -21.63 12.51
C ASN A 18 24.02 -20.34 12.38
N LEU A 19 24.00 -19.51 13.43
CA LEU A 19 23.42 -18.15 13.36
C LEU A 19 24.26 -17.24 12.45
N SER A 20 25.60 -17.32 12.51
CA SER A 20 26.49 -16.52 11.64
C SER A 20 26.45 -16.95 10.16
N ARG A 21 26.13 -18.22 9.87
CA ARG A 21 26.00 -18.71 8.48
C ARG A 21 24.73 -18.27 7.78
N ASN A 22 23.75 -17.75 8.53
CA ASN A 22 22.54 -17.14 8.00
C ASN A 22 22.50 -15.65 8.37
N GLU A 23 23.64 -14.96 8.30
CA GLU A 23 23.65 -13.50 8.21
C GLU A 23 22.85 -13.10 6.95
N ILE A 24 21.55 -12.88 7.14
CA ILE A 24 20.74 -12.14 6.18
C ILE A 24 21.42 -10.78 6.12
N GLN A 25 22.18 -10.54 5.05
CA GLN A 25 22.66 -9.21 4.74
C GLN A 25 21.42 -8.36 4.49
N ILE A 26 21.04 -7.58 5.50
CA ILE A 26 20.06 -6.52 5.35
C ILE A 26 20.79 -5.41 4.61
N GLU A 27 20.82 -5.51 3.29
CA GLU A 27 21.09 -4.35 2.46
C GLU A 27 19.84 -3.47 2.51
N GLU A 28 19.95 -2.28 3.11
CA GLU A 28 19.02 -1.20 2.85
C GLU A 28 19.22 -0.75 1.39
N ASN A 29 18.81 -1.59 0.45
CA ASN A 29 18.64 -1.19 -0.94
C ASN A 29 17.49 -0.21 -0.96
N GLN A 30 17.82 1.08 -0.86
CA GLN A 30 16.86 2.16 -0.97
C GLN A 30 16.14 1.97 -2.30
N ILE A 31 14.81 1.83 -2.25
CA ILE A 31 13.99 2.18 -3.39
C ILE A 31 14.47 3.57 -3.80
N ASN A 32 14.99 3.73 -5.02
CA ASN A 32 15.51 5.02 -5.45
C ASN A 32 14.43 6.07 -5.21
N ASN A 33 14.75 7.15 -4.49
CA ASN A 33 13.75 8.19 -4.14
C ASN A 33 13.07 8.80 -5.38
N SER A 34 13.58 8.57 -6.60
CA SER A 34 12.92 8.91 -7.87
C SER A 34 11.66 8.09 -8.17
N ASP A 35 11.50 6.91 -7.57
CA ASP A 35 10.44 5.95 -7.92
C ASP A 35 9.20 6.10 -7.02
N ILE A 36 9.34 6.80 -5.89
CA ILE A 36 8.24 7.15 -4.98
C ILE A 36 7.87 8.62 -5.19
N LYS A 37 6.63 8.85 -5.61
CA LYS A 37 6.02 10.18 -5.64
C LYS A 37 5.02 10.33 -4.51
N VAL A 38 5.03 11.47 -3.84
CA VAL A 38 4.07 11.80 -2.79
C VAL A 38 3.20 12.95 -3.27
N TYR A 39 1.89 12.76 -3.20
CA TYR A 39 0.90 13.79 -3.45
C TYR A 39 0.17 14.07 -2.15
N GLU A 40 0.02 15.35 -1.80
CA GLU A 40 -0.51 15.79 -0.51
C GLU A 40 -1.57 16.86 -0.72
N LYS A 41 -2.63 16.80 0.07
CA LYS A 41 -3.67 17.83 0.10
C LYS A 41 -4.09 18.11 1.54
N GLU A 42 -4.02 19.39 1.89
CA GLU A 42 -4.67 19.94 3.09
C GLU A 42 -6.19 19.91 2.92
N LEU A 43 -6.87 19.44 3.96
CA LEU A 43 -8.32 19.47 4.13
C LEU A 43 -8.65 20.44 5.27
N SER A 44 -9.92 20.82 5.40
CA SER A 44 -10.34 21.76 6.45
C SER A 44 -10.09 21.29 7.90
N PHE A 45 -9.83 19.99 8.10
CA PHE A 45 -9.67 19.38 9.43
C PHE A 45 -8.45 18.43 9.55
N SER A 46 -7.72 18.16 8.47
CA SER A 46 -6.57 17.24 8.47
C SER A 46 -5.84 17.31 7.13
N THR A 47 -4.94 16.35 6.88
CA THR A 47 -4.19 16.23 5.63
C THR A 47 -4.31 14.81 5.11
N ILE A 48 -4.38 14.66 3.78
CA ILE A 48 -4.33 13.36 3.11
C ILE A 48 -3.11 13.27 2.20
N LYS A 49 -2.44 12.12 2.24
CA LYS A 49 -1.24 11.80 1.47
C LYS A 49 -1.46 10.54 0.64
N ILE A 50 -0.97 10.58 -0.59
CA ILE A 50 -0.93 9.44 -1.50
C ILE A 50 0.52 9.20 -1.87
N TYR A 51 1.03 8.04 -1.49
CA TYR A 51 2.35 7.56 -1.85
C TYR A 51 2.21 6.65 -3.06
N VAL A 52 2.92 6.95 -4.14
CA VAL A 52 2.89 6.19 -5.39
C VAL A 52 4.29 5.66 -5.66
N LEU A 53 4.45 4.36 -5.51
CA LEU A 53 5.65 3.62 -5.89
C LEU A 53 5.43 2.98 -7.26
N LYS A 54 6.25 3.37 -8.25
CA LYS A 54 6.27 2.69 -9.54
C LYS A 54 7.12 1.43 -9.47
N LEU A 55 6.54 0.28 -9.82
CA LEU A 55 7.16 -1.04 -9.82
C LEU A 55 7.26 -1.57 -11.25
N GLY A 56 8.33 -1.22 -11.96
CA GLY A 56 8.43 -1.53 -13.39
C GLY A 56 7.31 -0.85 -14.17
N ASN A 57 6.32 -1.63 -14.63
CA ASN A 57 5.13 -1.11 -15.32
C ASN A 57 3.92 -0.93 -14.39
N ASP A 58 3.96 -1.47 -13.18
CA ASP A 58 2.84 -1.49 -12.24
C ASP A 58 3.01 -0.43 -11.15
N TYR A 59 1.98 -0.25 -10.32
CA TYR A 59 1.96 0.76 -9.26
C TYR A 59 1.51 0.17 -7.93
N ASN A 60 2.26 0.48 -6.88
CA ASN A 60 1.82 0.31 -5.49
C ASN A 60 1.48 1.70 -4.94
N ILE A 61 0.25 1.86 -4.46
CA ILE A 61 -0.30 3.11 -3.97
C ILE A 61 -0.72 2.93 -2.52
N THR A 62 -0.32 3.86 -1.66
CA THR A 62 -0.78 3.90 -0.27
C THR A 62 -1.47 5.22 0.01
N ILE A 63 -2.71 5.17 0.51
CA ILE A 63 -3.42 6.33 1.07
C ILE A 63 -3.20 6.38 2.58
N SER A 64 -2.84 7.54 3.09
CA SER A 64 -2.69 7.77 4.53
C SER A 64 -3.12 9.18 4.89
N GLY A 65 -3.85 9.34 5.98
CA GLY A 65 -4.25 10.65 6.47
C GLY A 65 -5.18 10.58 7.68
N GLY A 66 -5.56 11.75 8.16
CA GLY A 66 -6.36 11.86 9.37
C GLY A 66 -5.54 11.86 10.65
N ASP A 67 -6.19 11.63 11.79
CA ASP A 67 -5.58 11.58 13.12
C ASP A 67 -5.05 10.19 13.51
N ASN A 68 -5.52 9.13 12.83
CA ASN A 68 -5.12 7.75 13.07
C ASN A 68 -4.92 6.98 11.74
N PRO A 69 -3.78 7.17 11.06
CA PRO A 69 -3.44 6.43 9.86
C PRO A 69 -3.44 4.92 10.08
N HIS A 70 -4.07 4.17 9.17
CA HIS A 70 -4.20 2.72 9.28
C HIS A 70 -4.43 2.09 7.90
N ILE A 71 -4.37 0.77 7.81
CA ILE A 71 -4.83 0.01 6.64
C ILE A 71 -6.27 -0.42 6.93
N GLY A 72 -7.22 0.18 6.23
CA GLY A 72 -8.63 -0.23 6.29
C GLY A 72 -9.04 -1.13 5.13
N THR A 73 -8.33 -1.02 4.00
CA THR A 73 -8.61 -1.81 2.79
C THR A 73 -7.36 -2.01 1.94
N SER A 74 -7.43 -2.95 1.02
CA SER A 74 -6.55 -3.07 -0.13
C SER A 74 -7.35 -3.47 -1.37
N VAL A 75 -7.02 -2.86 -2.50
CA VAL A 75 -7.68 -3.04 -3.78
C VAL A 75 -6.65 -3.30 -4.87
N LEU A 76 -6.74 -4.46 -5.51
CA LEU A 76 -5.97 -4.79 -6.70
C LEU A 76 -6.82 -4.54 -7.95
N ALA A 77 -6.43 -3.57 -8.77
CA ALA A 77 -7.04 -3.25 -10.04
C ALA A 77 -6.18 -3.74 -11.22
N ILE A 78 -6.81 -4.43 -12.17
CA ILE A 78 -6.17 -4.98 -13.37
C ILE A 78 -6.84 -4.37 -14.61
N PRO A 79 -6.06 -3.80 -15.55
CA PRO A 79 -6.63 -3.16 -16.73
C PRO A 79 -7.12 -4.20 -17.72
N ARG A 80 -8.23 -3.90 -18.40
CA ARG A 80 -8.84 -4.80 -19.39
C ARG A 80 -9.71 -4.01 -20.38
N PRO A 81 -9.90 -4.48 -21.62
CA PRO A 81 -10.79 -3.82 -22.59
C PRO A 81 -12.22 -3.70 -22.07
N SER A 82 -12.87 -2.56 -22.24
CA SER A 82 -14.23 -2.31 -21.76
C SER A 82 -15.25 -3.32 -22.32
N LEU A 83 -16.31 -3.60 -21.53
CA LEU A 83 -17.42 -4.47 -21.99
C LEU A 83 -18.32 -3.76 -23.01
N THR A 84 -18.22 -2.43 -23.13
CA THR A 84 -18.96 -1.65 -24.13
C THR A 84 -18.46 -1.91 -25.54
N GLY A 85 -17.23 -2.42 -25.72
CA GLY A 85 -16.63 -2.68 -27.03
C GLY A 85 -16.15 -1.43 -27.76
N ASP A 86 -16.10 -0.28 -27.09
CA ASP A 86 -15.65 1.02 -27.63
C ASP A 86 -14.12 1.21 -27.59
N GLU A 87 -13.37 0.11 -27.47
CA GLU A 87 -11.90 0.07 -27.34
C GLU A 87 -11.34 0.82 -26.11
N SER A 88 -12.18 1.35 -25.22
CA SER A 88 -11.72 1.98 -23.98
C SER A 88 -11.16 0.96 -22.98
N ILE A 89 -10.26 1.42 -22.12
CA ILE A 89 -9.74 0.62 -20.99
C ILE A 89 -10.68 0.76 -19.79
N SER A 90 -10.98 -0.38 -19.17
CA SER A 90 -11.68 -0.50 -17.90
C SER A 90 -10.80 -1.27 -16.90
N ALA A 91 -11.26 -1.43 -15.67
CA ALA A 91 -10.56 -2.17 -14.64
C ALA A 91 -11.44 -3.27 -14.05
N THR A 92 -10.81 -4.38 -13.66
CA THR A 92 -11.39 -5.37 -12.75
C THR A 92 -10.72 -5.20 -11.40
N SER A 93 -11.51 -5.10 -10.33
CA SER A 93 -11.01 -4.83 -8.97
C SER A 93 -11.30 -5.98 -8.02
N SER A 94 -10.27 -6.43 -7.30
CA SER A 94 -10.38 -7.35 -6.16
C SER A 94 -10.15 -6.58 -4.87
N VAL A 95 -11.04 -6.73 -3.89
CA VAL A 95 -11.04 -5.93 -2.65
C VAL A 95 -10.86 -6.82 -1.43
N MET A 96 -9.95 -6.45 -0.53
CA MET A 96 -9.79 -7.06 0.79
C MET A 96 -9.94 -5.99 1.87
N ASN A 97 -11.04 -6.03 2.62
CA ASN A 97 -11.38 -5.05 3.66
C ASN A 97 -11.03 -5.56 5.05
N MET A 98 -10.59 -4.65 5.92
CA MET A 98 -10.56 -4.87 7.36
C MET A 98 -11.98 -4.71 7.92
N VAL A 99 -12.34 -5.53 8.91
CA VAL A 99 -13.68 -5.52 9.51
C VAL A 99 -13.96 -4.17 10.18
N GLY A 100 -15.10 -3.55 9.86
CA GLY A 100 -15.52 -2.27 10.45
C GLY A 100 -14.97 -1.02 9.76
N HIS A 101 -14.08 -1.18 8.77
CA HIS A 101 -13.49 -0.08 8.00
C HIS A 101 -14.35 0.31 6.78
N LYS A 102 -14.21 1.56 6.33
CA LYS A 102 -15.01 2.14 5.23
C LYS A 102 -14.14 2.71 4.10
N ASP A 103 -12.87 2.36 4.10
CA ASP A 103 -11.84 2.94 3.25
C ASP A 103 -11.87 2.44 1.79
N GLU A 104 -12.69 1.42 1.48
CA GLU A 104 -12.81 0.87 0.13
C GLU A 104 -13.07 1.96 -0.91
N GLN A 105 -13.95 2.92 -0.61
CA GLN A 105 -14.35 3.93 -1.60
C GLN A 105 -13.17 4.76 -2.11
N ILE A 106 -12.27 5.18 -1.21
CA ILE A 106 -11.11 5.99 -1.59
C ILE A 106 -10.05 5.15 -2.29
N CYS A 107 -9.73 3.96 -1.78
CA CYS A 107 -8.69 3.10 -2.37
C CYS A 107 -9.12 2.54 -3.72
N ARG A 108 -10.38 2.12 -3.85
CA ARG A 108 -10.91 1.55 -5.10
C ARG A 108 -10.96 2.60 -6.20
N TYR A 109 -11.46 3.80 -5.90
CA TYR A 109 -11.48 4.88 -6.88
C TYR A 109 -10.07 5.17 -7.40
N LEU A 110 -9.11 5.30 -6.49
CA LEU A 110 -7.73 5.61 -6.83
C LEU A 110 -7.08 4.48 -7.64
N ALA A 111 -7.24 3.23 -7.21
CA ALA A 111 -6.73 2.06 -7.92
C ALA A 111 -7.28 1.98 -9.35
N GLU A 112 -8.60 2.04 -9.51
CA GLU A 112 -9.24 1.94 -10.82
C GLU A 112 -8.87 3.10 -11.74
N LYS A 113 -8.81 4.34 -11.21
CA LYS A 113 -8.43 5.50 -12.03
C LYS A 113 -7.00 5.43 -12.52
N VAL A 114 -6.04 5.15 -11.65
CA VAL A 114 -4.64 5.05 -12.07
C VAL A 114 -4.44 3.84 -12.98
N CYS A 115 -5.11 2.72 -12.71
CA CYS A 115 -5.07 1.52 -13.55
C CYS A 115 -5.51 1.81 -14.99
N ILE A 116 -6.66 2.47 -15.16
CA ILE A 116 -7.19 2.83 -16.48
C ILE A 116 -6.27 3.84 -17.17
N ASN A 117 -5.88 4.90 -16.47
CA ASN A 117 -5.08 5.99 -17.05
C ASN A 117 -3.68 5.54 -17.49
N LYS A 118 -3.07 4.61 -16.73
CA LYS A 118 -1.72 4.10 -17.02
C LYS A 118 -1.74 2.80 -17.82
N ASN A 119 -2.91 2.19 -18.01
CA ASN A 119 -3.06 0.84 -18.53
C ASN A 119 -2.10 -0.15 -17.84
N ALA A 120 -2.14 -0.16 -16.51
CA ALA A 120 -1.20 -0.89 -15.64
C ALA A 120 -1.90 -1.55 -14.46
N VAL A 121 -1.30 -2.59 -13.88
CA VAL A 121 -1.79 -3.17 -12.62
C VAL A 121 -1.53 -2.19 -11.48
N VAL A 122 -2.52 -2.01 -10.61
CA VAL A 122 -2.42 -1.11 -9.46
C VAL A 122 -2.89 -1.81 -8.20
N LEU A 123 -2.04 -1.84 -7.18
CA LEU A 123 -2.43 -2.17 -5.82
C LEU A 123 -2.55 -0.88 -5.02
N CYS A 124 -3.76 -0.54 -4.55
CA CYS A 124 -3.97 0.57 -3.63
C CYS A 124 -4.38 0.05 -2.25
N SER A 125 -3.72 0.50 -1.19
CA SER A 125 -4.08 0.16 0.19
C SER A 125 -4.04 1.37 1.10
N GLY A 126 -4.58 1.23 2.31
CA GLY A 126 -4.52 2.25 3.35
C GLY A 126 -5.88 2.65 3.87
N GLY A 127 -5.98 3.87 4.37
CA GLY A 127 -7.17 4.37 5.04
C GLY A 127 -7.03 5.81 5.51
N PHE A 128 -8.16 6.38 5.91
CA PHE A 128 -8.24 7.74 6.43
C PHE A 128 -9.19 7.76 7.62
N HIS A 129 -8.69 8.17 8.79
CA HIS A 129 -9.49 8.23 10.01
C HIS A 129 -9.42 9.61 10.64
N VAL A 130 -10.59 10.21 10.89
CA VAL A 130 -10.73 11.36 11.78
C VAL A 130 -11.86 11.04 12.74
N TYR A 131 -11.62 11.22 14.04
CA TYR A 131 -12.64 10.92 15.04
C TYR A 131 -13.90 11.76 14.80
N ASN A 132 -15.06 11.08 14.76
CA ASN A 132 -16.37 11.71 14.56
C ASN A 132 -16.46 12.61 13.31
N ILE A 133 -15.81 12.20 12.21
CA ILE A 133 -15.85 12.92 10.93
C ILE A 133 -17.30 13.16 10.46
N SER A 134 -17.58 14.39 10.03
CA SER A 134 -18.89 14.77 9.49
C SER A 134 -19.09 14.22 8.07
N LYS A 135 -20.34 14.21 7.59
CA LYS A 135 -20.62 13.85 6.19
C LYS A 135 -19.91 14.78 5.20
N ASP A 136 -19.86 16.07 5.51
CA ASP A 136 -19.17 17.06 4.69
C ASP A 136 -17.67 16.80 4.67
N GLY A 137 -17.08 16.40 5.80
CA GLY A 137 -15.68 16.00 5.87
C GLY A 137 -15.40 14.73 5.06
N ILE A 138 -16.28 13.73 5.11
CA ILE A 138 -16.17 12.52 4.25
C ILE A 138 -16.21 12.93 2.76
N ASN A 139 -17.10 13.84 2.38
CA ASN A 139 -17.19 14.33 1.01
C ASN A 139 -15.93 15.09 0.59
N GLU A 140 -15.35 15.89 1.49
CA GLU A 140 -14.09 16.61 1.26
C GLU A 140 -12.94 15.62 1.00
N VAL A 141 -12.85 14.54 1.78
CA VAL A 141 -11.86 13.46 1.57
C VAL A 141 -12.05 12.80 0.21
N LEU A 142 -13.28 12.41 -0.14
CA LEU A 142 -13.58 11.79 -1.44
C LEU A 142 -13.20 12.72 -2.59
N GLN A 143 -13.48 14.02 -2.46
CA GLN A 143 -13.16 15.01 -3.46
C GLN A 143 -11.65 15.23 -3.58
N ALA A 144 -10.93 15.29 -2.47
CA ALA A 144 -9.47 15.36 -2.45
C ALA A 144 -8.82 14.16 -3.15
N VAL A 145 -9.27 12.94 -2.88
CA VAL A 145 -8.77 11.73 -3.57
C VAL A 145 -9.01 11.80 -5.07
N LYS A 146 -10.18 12.29 -5.51
CA LYS A 146 -10.48 12.47 -6.94
C LYS A 146 -9.52 13.45 -7.61
N GLU A 147 -9.23 14.58 -6.97
CA GLU A 147 -8.31 15.58 -7.50
C GLU A 147 -6.89 15.06 -7.57
N LEU A 148 -6.41 14.40 -6.51
CA LEU A 148 -5.07 13.83 -6.49
C LEU A 148 -4.92 12.70 -7.51
N ALA A 149 -5.96 11.89 -7.74
CA ALA A 149 -5.95 10.82 -8.75
C ALA A 149 -5.69 11.33 -10.18
N VAL A 150 -6.11 12.55 -10.51
CA VAL A 150 -5.87 13.17 -11.83
C VAL A 150 -4.39 13.56 -12.02
N MET A 151 -3.66 13.76 -10.91
CA MET A 151 -2.24 14.15 -10.95
C MET A 151 -1.29 12.95 -11.09
N ILE A 152 -1.78 11.72 -10.90
CA ILE A 152 -0.99 10.49 -10.92
C ILE A 152 -0.88 9.93 -12.33
#